data_AF-A0ABD0R922-F1
#
_entry.id   AF-A0ABD0R922-F1
#
_cell.length_a   1.000
_cell.length_b   1.000
_cell.length_c   1.000
_cell.angle_alpha   90.00
_cell.angle_beta   90.00
_cell.angle_gamma   90.00
#
_symmetry.space_group_name_H-M   'P 1'
#
loop_
_entity.id
_entity.type
_entity.pdbx_description
1 polymer ?
#
loop_
_entity_poly.entity_id
_entity_poly.type
_entity_poly.pdbx_seq_one_letter_code
_entity_poly.pdbx_strand_id
1 'polypeptide(L)'
;TFIQKLLMMNYRARYIKTEQTNEQDQTQQRGSDSSEDEGDIFHELSLFNKATCQSERIHPMDVQMSVFHCADVFLKQLMVTKLSQCQFALPLLVPDPFTQQIEFPLWRFRQINKSWKIRNTNNEIISQTQPIYRTQTPMVFFFRFVSVSSSKSQLMNSLINEKHDTFFHRNCPDSSRTRVLMDGVVEIAWFCPSGTNTDKFTECVVFCNLHGDAGDHEKQRQILTEILSSAQG
;
A
#
# COMPACT_ATOMS: atom_id res chain seq x y z
N THR A 1 7.94 -14.54 -1.93
CA THR A 1 6.56 -14.05 -2.17
C THR A 1 6.36 -12.65 -1.57
N PHE A 2 5.22 -11.98 -1.84
CA PHE A 2 4.95 -10.62 -1.34
C PHE A 2 4.92 -10.55 0.18
N ILE A 3 4.17 -11.47 0.79
CA ILE A 3 4.03 -11.56 2.24
C ILE A 3 5.37 -11.79 2.92
N GLN A 4 6.22 -12.69 2.41
CA GLN A 4 7.57 -12.89 2.96
C GLN A 4 8.36 -11.58 3.02
N LYS A 5 8.45 -10.86 1.89
CA LYS A 5 9.18 -9.59 1.84
C LYS A 5 8.57 -8.53 2.77
N LEU A 6 7.24 -8.45 2.82
CA LEU A 6 6.52 -7.52 3.69
C LEU A 6 6.77 -7.82 5.18
N LEU A 7 6.76 -9.10 5.58
CA LEU A 7 7.02 -9.54 6.95
C LEU A 7 8.45 -9.24 7.39
N MET A 8 9.41 -9.41 6.47
CA MET A 8 10.82 -9.07 6.63
C MET A 8 11.11 -7.56 6.57
N MET A 9 10.09 -6.70 6.59
CA MET A 9 10.25 -5.24 6.55
C MET A 9 10.98 -4.73 5.31
N ASN A 10 10.92 -5.48 4.22
CA ASN A 10 11.56 -5.09 2.98
C ASN A 10 10.65 -4.09 2.24
N TYR A 11 11.02 -2.81 2.25
CA TYR A 11 10.32 -1.75 1.50
C TYR A 11 10.32 -1.97 -0.02
N ARG A 12 11.03 -2.98 -0.53
CA ARG A 12 10.93 -3.44 -1.93
C ARG A 12 9.93 -4.56 -2.13
N ALA A 13 9.07 -4.85 -1.13
CA ALA A 13 8.05 -5.88 -1.21
C ALA A 13 7.10 -5.70 -2.40
N ARG A 14 6.88 -4.47 -2.88
CA ARG A 14 6.04 -4.19 -4.07
C ARG A 14 6.76 -4.38 -5.41
N TYR A 15 8.08 -4.59 -5.41
CA TYR A 15 8.91 -4.83 -6.62
C TYR A 15 9.30 -6.31 -6.72
N ILE A 16 8.32 -7.19 -6.70
CA ILE A 16 8.56 -8.62 -6.89
C ILE A 16 8.64 -8.86 -8.39
N LYS A 17 9.81 -9.28 -8.84
CA LYS A 17 9.97 -9.83 -10.17
C LYS A 17 9.22 -11.16 -10.21
N THR A 18 8.21 -11.25 -11.05
CA THR A 18 7.70 -12.55 -11.48
C THR A 18 8.77 -13.15 -12.39
N GLU A 19 9.45 -14.19 -11.94
CA GLU A 19 10.39 -14.91 -12.81
C GLU A 19 9.59 -15.48 -13.99
N GLN A 20 9.90 -15.00 -15.19
CA GLN A 20 9.46 -15.68 -16.40
C GLN A 20 10.24 -16.97 -16.46
N THR A 21 9.56 -18.11 -16.29
CA THR A 21 10.13 -19.40 -16.64
C THR A 21 10.22 -19.41 -18.16
N ASN A 22 11.34 -18.90 -18.69
CA ASN A 22 11.71 -19.24 -20.06
C ASN A 22 11.99 -20.74 -20.03
N GLU A 23 11.13 -21.52 -20.66
CA GLU A 23 11.42 -22.91 -21.00
C GLU A 23 12.61 -22.91 -21.95
N GLN A 24 13.83 -22.96 -21.42
CA GLN A 24 15.01 -23.49 -22.09
C GLN A 24 16.14 -23.73 -21.10
N ASP A 25 16.66 -24.95 -21.19
CA ASP A 25 17.83 -25.55 -20.53
C ASP A 25 17.74 -25.93 -19.06
N GLN A 26 17.20 -27.15 -18.88
CA GLN A 26 17.66 -28.06 -17.84
C GLN A 26 19.17 -28.32 -18.04
N THR A 27 19.99 -28.01 -17.03
CA THR A 27 21.15 -28.88 -16.74
C THR A 27 21.29 -29.00 -15.23
N GLN A 28 21.18 -30.25 -14.78
CA GLN A 28 21.30 -30.71 -13.41
C GLN A 28 22.65 -30.30 -12.80
N GLN A 29 22.65 -29.83 -11.56
CA GLN A 29 23.68 -30.25 -10.60
C GLN A 29 23.06 -30.47 -9.22
N ARG A 30 23.24 -31.70 -8.75
CA ARG A 30 22.87 -32.25 -7.45
C ARG A 30 23.90 -31.80 -6.42
N GLY A 31 23.45 -31.15 -5.36
CA GLY A 31 24.24 -30.87 -4.17
C GLY A 31 23.37 -31.08 -2.94
N SER A 32 23.52 -32.25 -2.32
CA SER A 32 23.05 -32.54 -0.96
C SER A 32 23.82 -31.64 0.01
N ASP A 33 23.12 -30.98 0.93
CA ASP A 33 23.52 -30.97 2.34
C ASP A 33 22.32 -30.57 3.20
N SER A 34 22.04 -31.44 4.17
CA SER A 34 20.99 -31.30 5.17
C SER A 34 21.42 -30.34 6.27
N SER A 35 20.54 -29.42 6.64
CA SER A 35 20.48 -28.90 8.00
C SER A 35 19.02 -28.67 8.36
N GLU A 36 18.55 -29.44 9.33
CA GLU A 36 17.28 -29.28 10.02
C GLU A 36 17.30 -27.96 10.79
N ASP A 37 16.39 -27.01 10.52
CA ASP A 37 15.81 -26.16 11.57
C ASP A 37 14.57 -25.37 11.09
N GLU A 38 13.58 -25.31 11.97
CA GLU A 38 12.36 -24.49 11.97
C GLU A 38 11.40 -24.53 10.75
N GLY A 39 10.42 -25.45 10.83
CA GLY A 39 9.01 -25.24 10.48
C GLY A 39 8.70 -24.31 9.30
N ASP A 40 8.95 -24.80 8.09
CA ASP A 40 8.95 -23.99 6.87
C ASP A 40 7.53 -23.77 6.29
N ILE A 41 6.69 -23.01 7.02
CA ILE A 41 5.40 -22.46 6.52
C ILE A 41 5.64 -21.68 5.20
N PHE A 42 6.85 -21.17 5.02
CA PHE A 42 7.28 -20.41 3.86
C PHE A 42 7.60 -21.27 2.64
N HIS A 43 8.02 -22.52 2.81
CA HIS A 43 8.18 -23.48 1.72
C HIS A 43 6.82 -23.87 1.11
N GLU A 44 5.78 -24.01 1.93
CA GLU A 44 4.44 -24.36 1.46
C GLU A 44 3.83 -23.25 0.58
N LEU A 45 4.02 -21.97 0.97
CA LEU A 45 3.60 -20.80 0.17
C LEU A 45 4.35 -20.68 -1.17
N SER A 46 5.56 -21.24 -1.24
CA SER A 46 6.41 -21.23 -2.43
C SER A 46 5.89 -22.20 -3.50
N LEU A 47 5.33 -23.34 -3.06
CA LEU A 47 4.82 -24.41 -3.93
C LEU A 47 3.53 -24.02 -4.66
N PHE A 48 2.68 -23.18 -4.07
CA PHE A 48 1.44 -22.69 -4.72
C PHE A 48 1.67 -21.84 -5.98
N ASN A 49 2.87 -21.29 -6.18
CA ASN A 49 3.17 -20.44 -7.34
C ASN A 49 3.54 -21.23 -8.61
N LYS A 50 3.55 -22.57 -8.56
CA LYS A 50 3.99 -23.43 -9.67
C LYS A 50 2.84 -23.92 -10.55
N ALA A 51 1.75 -23.17 -10.64
CA ALA A 51 0.68 -23.41 -11.61
C ALA A 51 0.97 -22.62 -12.88
N THR A 52 1.35 -23.33 -13.93
CA THR A 52 1.60 -22.83 -15.28
C THR A 52 0.31 -22.31 -15.92
N CYS A 53 0.21 -20.99 -16.04
CA CYS A 53 -0.67 -20.36 -17.01
C CYS A 53 0.14 -19.25 -17.68
N GLN A 54 0.09 -19.18 -19.02
CA GLN A 54 0.63 -18.07 -19.80
C GLN A 54 -0.11 -16.80 -19.36
N SER A 55 0.43 -16.14 -18.33
CA SER A 55 -0.30 -15.15 -17.57
C SER A 55 0.13 -13.76 -17.99
N GLU A 56 -0.84 -12.94 -18.41
CA GLU A 56 -0.66 -11.48 -18.39
C GLU A 56 -0.01 -11.07 -17.08
N ARG A 57 0.95 -10.16 -17.11
CA ARG A 57 1.68 -9.76 -15.89
C ARG A 57 0.69 -9.27 -14.84
N ILE A 58 0.45 -10.07 -13.80
CA ILE A 58 -0.40 -9.70 -12.67
C ILE A 58 0.24 -8.50 -11.98
N HIS A 59 -0.55 -7.46 -11.76
CA HIS A 59 -0.07 -6.27 -11.09
C HIS A 59 0.35 -6.62 -9.64
N PRO A 60 1.54 -6.21 -9.14
CA PRO A 60 1.98 -6.56 -7.79
C PRO A 60 1.00 -6.16 -6.69
N MET A 61 0.30 -5.03 -6.89
CA MET A 61 -0.76 -4.59 -5.98
C MET A 61 -2.02 -5.48 -6.04
N ASP A 62 -2.34 -6.13 -7.15
CA ASP A 62 -3.43 -7.11 -7.19
C ASP A 62 -3.06 -8.36 -6.40
N VAL A 63 -1.77 -8.75 -6.36
CA VAL A 63 -1.29 -9.82 -5.47
C VAL A 63 -1.42 -9.40 -4.00
N GLN A 64 -1.14 -8.13 -3.67
CA GLN A 64 -1.40 -7.62 -2.32
C GLN A 64 -2.88 -7.71 -1.96
N MET A 65 -3.78 -7.30 -2.86
CA MET A 65 -5.21 -7.31 -2.61
C MET A 65 -5.82 -8.70 -2.59
N SER A 66 -5.36 -9.64 -3.43
CA SER A 66 -5.83 -11.01 -3.39
C SER A 66 -5.53 -11.65 -2.04
N VAL A 67 -4.31 -11.46 -1.52
CA VAL A 67 -3.96 -11.93 -0.18
C VAL A 67 -4.78 -11.21 0.87
N PHE A 68 -4.98 -9.89 0.74
CA PHE A 68 -5.81 -9.14 1.68
C PHE A 68 -7.24 -9.67 1.73
N HIS A 69 -7.89 -9.95 0.60
CA HIS A 69 -9.26 -10.49 0.57
C HIS A 69 -9.37 -11.88 1.18
N CYS A 70 -8.40 -12.77 0.91
CA CYS A 70 -8.38 -14.14 1.43
C CYS A 70 -7.91 -14.23 2.89
N ALA A 71 -7.28 -13.18 3.43
CA ALA A 71 -6.72 -13.18 4.77
C ALA A 71 -7.80 -13.12 5.86
N ASP A 72 -7.55 -13.85 6.94
CA ASP A 72 -8.30 -13.70 8.18
C ASP A 72 -8.06 -12.33 8.85
N VAL A 73 -8.78 -12.06 9.94
CA VAL A 73 -8.71 -10.77 10.65
C VAL A 73 -7.30 -10.49 11.18
N PHE A 74 -6.56 -11.51 11.64
CA PHE A 74 -5.21 -11.35 12.19
C PHE A 74 -4.19 -11.06 11.12
N LEU A 75 -4.23 -11.80 10.00
CA LEU A 75 -3.34 -11.58 8.87
C LEU A 75 -3.59 -10.22 8.21
N LYS A 76 -4.86 -9.80 8.04
CA LYS A 76 -5.18 -8.44 7.57
C LYS A 76 -4.60 -7.37 8.51
N GLN A 77 -4.70 -7.54 9.84
CA GLN A 77 -4.09 -6.63 10.81
C GLN A 77 -2.57 -6.59 10.66
N LEU A 78 -1.92 -7.75 10.55
CA LEU A 78 -0.47 -7.86 10.38
C LEU A 78 -0.01 -7.19 9.09
N MET A 79 -0.71 -7.42 7.98
CA MET A 79 -0.42 -6.78 6.69
C MET A 79 -0.47 -5.26 6.81
N VAL A 80 -1.55 -4.70 7.36
CA VAL A 80 -1.70 -3.25 7.55
C VAL A 80 -0.59 -2.67 8.43
N THR A 81 -0.24 -3.35 9.52
CA THR A 81 0.88 -2.93 10.39
C THR A 81 2.20 -2.92 9.63
N LYS A 82 2.50 -3.98 8.88
CA LYS A 82 3.75 -4.10 8.12
C LYS A 82 3.82 -3.10 6.96
N LEU A 83 2.72 -2.86 6.26
CA LEU A 83 2.63 -1.81 5.23
C LEU A 83 2.98 -0.44 5.84
N SER A 84 2.41 -0.12 7.01
CA SER A 84 2.68 1.16 7.69
C SER A 84 4.15 1.31 8.09
N GLN A 85 4.75 0.25 8.63
CA GLN A 85 6.16 0.22 9.01
C GLN A 85 7.09 0.34 7.79
N CYS A 86 6.68 -0.16 6.62
CA CYS A 86 7.38 0.00 5.33
C CYS A 86 7.13 1.38 4.68
N GLN A 87 6.45 2.31 5.35
CA GLN A 87 6.08 3.64 4.82
C GLN A 87 5.22 3.57 3.54
N PHE A 88 4.44 2.51 3.40
CA PHE A 88 3.48 2.34 2.32
C PHE A 88 2.12 2.90 2.68
N ALA A 89 1.37 3.25 1.64
CA ALA A 89 -0.05 3.55 1.79
C ALA A 89 -0.82 2.30 2.23
N LEU A 90 -1.89 2.53 2.99
CA LEU A 90 -2.72 1.48 3.58
C LEU A 90 -4.06 1.41 2.86
N PRO A 91 -4.68 0.23 2.72
CA PRO A 91 -6.04 0.15 2.20
C PRO A 91 -7.01 0.84 3.18
N LEU A 92 -7.79 1.81 2.70
CA LEU A 92 -8.80 2.56 3.45
C LEU A 92 -10.22 2.16 3.04
N LEU A 93 -10.50 2.06 1.75
CA LEU A 93 -11.75 1.51 1.20
C LEU A 93 -11.39 0.35 0.29
N VAL A 94 -11.95 -0.83 0.56
CA VAL A 94 -11.66 -2.04 -0.21
C VAL A 94 -12.96 -2.60 -0.76
N PRO A 95 -13.25 -2.42 -2.06
CA PRO A 95 -14.42 -3.03 -2.68
C PRO A 95 -14.25 -4.55 -2.74
N ASP A 96 -15.27 -5.28 -2.32
CA ASP A 96 -15.32 -6.73 -2.45
C ASP A 96 -15.57 -7.11 -3.92
N PRO A 97 -14.73 -7.95 -4.53
CA PRO A 97 -14.80 -8.25 -5.96
C PRO A 97 -16.05 -9.04 -6.36
N PHE A 98 -16.77 -9.65 -5.42
CA PHE A 98 -17.94 -10.49 -5.70
C PHE A 98 -19.26 -9.81 -5.33
N THR A 99 -19.28 -9.10 -4.21
CA THR A 99 -20.48 -8.50 -3.62
C THR A 99 -20.60 -7.00 -3.87
N GLN A 100 -19.52 -6.35 -4.32
CA GLN A 100 -19.40 -4.88 -4.46
C GLN A 100 -19.64 -4.10 -3.16
N GLN A 101 -19.64 -4.77 -2.01
CA GLN A 101 -19.66 -4.10 -0.72
C GLN A 101 -18.29 -3.50 -0.44
N ILE A 102 -18.23 -2.37 0.26
CA ILE A 102 -16.97 -1.69 0.57
C ILE A 102 -16.58 -2.02 2.02
N GLU A 103 -15.45 -2.71 2.19
CA GLU A 103 -14.84 -2.96 3.49
C GLU A 103 -14.04 -1.73 3.95
N PHE A 104 -14.23 -1.33 5.21
CA PHE A 104 -13.49 -0.26 5.88
C PHE A 104 -12.57 -0.87 6.95
N PRO A 105 -11.28 -1.11 6.66
CA PRO A 105 -10.31 -1.66 7.61
C PRO A 105 -9.88 -0.71 8.74
N LEU A 106 -10.73 0.22 9.18
CA LEU A 106 -10.40 1.26 10.18
C LEU A 106 -9.97 0.68 11.53
N TRP A 107 -10.55 -0.44 11.97
CA TRP A 107 -10.11 -1.11 13.20
C TRP A 107 -8.62 -1.46 13.16
N ARG A 108 -8.11 -1.78 11.97
CA ARG A 108 -6.74 -2.23 11.76
C ARG A 108 -5.72 -1.10 11.91
N PHE A 109 -6.19 0.14 11.92
CA PHE A 109 -5.38 1.34 12.08
C PHE A 109 -5.07 1.69 13.55
N ARG A 110 -5.74 1.04 14.51
CA ARG A 110 -5.60 1.34 15.95
C ARG A 110 -4.18 1.15 16.48
N GLN A 111 -3.43 0.21 15.91
CA GLN A 111 -2.06 -0.09 16.32
C GLN A 111 -1.02 0.79 15.63
N ILE A 112 -1.44 1.68 14.73
CA ILE A 112 -0.53 2.52 13.95
C ILE A 112 -0.31 3.84 14.67
N ASN A 113 0.93 4.06 15.05
CA ASN A 113 1.41 5.35 15.53
C ASN A 113 2.17 6.04 14.41
N LYS A 114 1.97 7.36 14.31
CA LYS A 114 2.81 8.21 13.46
C LYS A 114 3.59 9.17 14.35
N SER A 115 4.83 9.39 13.96
CA SER A 115 5.70 10.36 14.59
C SER A 115 6.02 11.46 13.59
N TRP A 116 6.02 12.70 14.06
CA TRP A 116 6.37 13.88 13.29
C TRP A 116 7.03 14.90 14.19
N LYS A 117 7.62 15.91 13.59
CA LYS A 117 8.35 16.95 14.30
C LYS A 117 7.68 18.30 14.08
N ILE A 118 7.49 19.05 15.16
CA ILE A 118 6.92 20.39 15.16
C ILE A 118 7.95 21.37 15.72
N ARG A 119 7.94 22.59 15.21
CA ARG A 119 8.72 23.71 15.73
C ARG A 119 7.90 24.44 16.80
N ASN A 120 8.42 24.53 18.02
CA ASN A 120 7.75 25.26 19.10
C ASN A 120 7.94 26.78 18.94
N THR A 121 7.31 27.56 19.82
CA THR A 121 7.44 29.03 19.88
C THR A 121 8.88 29.52 20.10
N ASN A 122 9.75 28.67 20.68
CA ASN A 122 11.15 28.96 20.94
C ASN A 122 12.07 28.49 19.80
N ASN A 123 11.51 28.10 18.65
CA ASN A 123 12.22 27.64 17.47
C ASN A 123 12.94 26.28 17.62
N GLU A 124 12.59 25.50 18.66
CA GLU A 124 13.12 24.17 18.93
C GLU A 124 12.27 23.10 18.26
N ILE A 125 12.92 22.01 17.83
CA ILE A 125 12.25 20.89 17.16
C ILE A 125 11.83 19.86 18.21
N ILE A 126 10.53 19.65 18.36
CA ILE A 126 9.94 18.67 19.27
C ILE A 126 9.37 17.51 18.46
N SER A 127 9.66 16.28 18.86
CA SER A 127 9.03 15.09 18.29
C SER A 127 7.70 14.80 18.97
N GLN A 128 6.65 14.62 18.19
CA GLN A 128 5.36 14.12 18.63
C GLN A 128 5.14 12.71 18.08
N THR A 129 4.54 11.85 18.88
CA THR A 129 4.12 10.51 18.46
C THR A 129 2.70 10.30 18.94
N GLN A 130 1.77 10.03 18.03
CA GLN A 130 0.39 9.76 18.39
C GLN A 130 -0.20 8.62 17.53
N PRO A 131 -1.19 7.90 18.07
CA PRO A 131 -2.00 6.99 17.27
C PRO A 131 -2.80 7.75 16.21
N ILE A 132 -2.85 7.22 14.99
CA ILE A 132 -3.51 7.90 13.86
C ILE A 132 -5.02 8.11 14.03
N TYR A 133 -5.67 7.34 14.91
CA TYR A 133 -7.09 7.52 15.20
C TYR A 133 -7.37 8.69 16.17
N ARG A 134 -6.34 9.24 16.83
CA ARG A 134 -6.45 10.39 17.74
C ARG A 134 -6.07 11.71 17.07
N THR A 135 -5.44 11.66 15.91
CA THR A 135 -4.92 12.84 15.21
C THR A 135 -6.00 13.48 14.36
N GLN A 136 -6.48 14.66 14.74
CA GLN A 136 -7.23 15.53 13.83
C GLN A 136 -6.26 16.08 12.79
N THR A 137 -6.38 15.64 11.55
CA THR A 137 -5.41 15.93 10.49
C THR A 137 -6.16 16.34 9.23
N PRO A 138 -5.76 17.41 8.53
CA PRO A 138 -6.35 17.75 7.24
C PRO A 138 -6.21 16.58 6.26
N MET A 139 -7.30 16.27 5.55
CA MET A 139 -7.36 15.19 4.56
C MET A 139 -7.47 15.76 3.15
N VAL A 140 -6.68 15.20 2.23
CA VAL A 140 -6.71 15.52 0.80
C VAL A 140 -7.07 14.27 0.01
N PHE A 141 -8.17 14.33 -0.74
CA PHE A 141 -8.64 13.24 -1.58
C PHE A 141 -8.27 13.46 -3.04
N PHE A 142 -7.64 12.46 -3.65
CA PHE A 142 -7.17 12.52 -5.03
C PHE A 142 -7.98 11.60 -5.93
N PHE A 143 -8.68 12.22 -6.89
CA PHE A 143 -9.46 11.54 -7.92
C PHE A 143 -8.79 11.69 -9.29
N ARG A 144 -9.01 10.73 -10.18
CA ARG A 144 -8.66 10.84 -11.60
C ARG A 144 -9.93 10.62 -12.40
N PHE A 145 -10.23 11.51 -13.32
CA PHE A 145 -11.27 11.32 -14.32
C PHE A 145 -10.58 11.13 -15.67
N VAL A 146 -11.03 10.12 -16.41
CA VAL A 146 -10.49 9.75 -17.72
C VAL A 146 -9.03 9.29 -17.65
N SER A 147 -8.64 8.44 -18.58
CA SER A 147 -7.25 8.02 -18.71
C SER A 147 -6.37 9.18 -19.21
N VAL A 148 -5.59 9.77 -18.30
CA VAL A 148 -4.60 10.82 -18.60
C VAL A 148 -3.18 10.26 -18.68
N SER A 149 -2.34 10.93 -19.49
CA SER A 149 -0.93 10.58 -19.67
C SER A 149 -0.06 10.90 -18.45
N SER A 150 -0.59 11.48 -17.37
CA SER A 150 0.09 11.78 -16.10
C SER A 150 -0.29 10.79 -14.98
N SER A 151 0.63 10.53 -14.04
CA SER A 151 0.45 9.50 -13.01
C SER A 151 0.05 10.18 -11.72
N LYS A 152 -1.22 10.05 -11.34
CA LYS A 152 -1.76 10.66 -10.11
C LYS A 152 -0.96 10.24 -8.86
N SER A 153 -0.72 8.94 -8.69
CA SER A 153 0.08 8.44 -7.56
C SER A 153 1.52 8.97 -7.54
N GLN A 154 2.11 9.23 -8.71
CA GLN A 154 3.47 9.78 -8.80
C GLN A 154 3.49 11.23 -8.31
N LEU A 155 2.50 12.04 -8.71
CA LEU A 155 2.35 13.40 -8.21
C LEU A 155 2.18 13.40 -6.67
N MET A 156 1.35 12.50 -6.15
CA MET A 156 1.14 12.37 -4.70
C MET A 156 2.42 11.95 -3.97
N ASN A 157 3.20 11.00 -4.52
CA ASN A 157 4.48 10.61 -3.92
C ASN A 157 5.43 11.78 -3.82
N SER A 158 5.53 12.60 -4.87
CA SER A 158 6.33 13.82 -4.83
C SER A 158 5.88 14.76 -3.71
N LEU A 159 4.59 14.82 -3.35
CA LEU A 159 4.11 15.65 -2.23
C LEU A 159 4.42 15.04 -0.84
N ILE A 160 4.43 13.72 -0.72
CA ILE A 160 4.56 13.03 0.58
C ILE A 160 6.01 12.76 0.96
N ASN A 161 6.78 12.16 0.04
CA ASN A 161 8.14 11.73 0.30
C ASN A 161 8.93 11.64 -1.00
N GLU A 162 9.96 12.48 -1.13
CA GLU A 162 10.82 12.50 -2.32
C GLU A 162 11.81 11.33 -2.36
N LYS A 163 12.04 10.65 -1.23
CA LYS A 163 13.03 9.57 -1.11
C LYS A 163 12.45 8.21 -1.47
N HIS A 164 11.15 7.99 -1.21
CA HIS A 164 10.50 6.69 -1.35
C HIS A 164 9.05 6.84 -1.82
N ASP A 165 8.64 5.95 -2.74
CA ASP A 165 7.26 5.90 -3.23
C ASP A 165 6.29 5.30 -2.20
N THR A 166 5.42 6.15 -1.64
CA THR A 166 4.40 5.75 -0.68
C THR A 166 3.18 5.10 -1.35
N PHE A 167 2.74 5.61 -2.50
CA PHE A 167 1.73 5.00 -3.35
C PHE A 167 2.38 4.28 -4.52
N PHE A 168 1.80 3.16 -4.93
CA PHE A 168 2.23 2.52 -6.17
C PHE A 168 1.80 3.36 -7.38
N HIS A 169 2.73 3.58 -8.32
CA HIS A 169 2.47 4.36 -9.53
C HIS A 169 2.87 3.59 -10.79
N ARG A 170 2.35 4.00 -11.94
CA ARG A 170 2.51 3.27 -13.21
C ARG A 170 3.93 3.28 -13.81
N ASN A 171 4.89 3.98 -13.19
CA ASN A 171 6.29 3.94 -13.62
C ASN A 171 7.14 3.10 -12.65
N CYS A 172 6.52 2.49 -11.63
CA CYS A 172 7.19 1.50 -10.80
C CYS A 172 7.64 0.30 -11.68
N PRO A 173 8.80 -0.31 -11.39
CA PRO A 173 9.20 -1.57 -11.99
C PRO A 173 8.08 -2.62 -11.88
N ASP A 174 7.87 -3.39 -12.95
CA ASP A 174 6.84 -4.43 -13.04
C ASP A 174 5.40 -3.93 -12.84
N SER A 175 5.15 -2.63 -13.07
CA SER A 175 3.80 -2.11 -13.18
C SER A 175 3.09 -2.69 -14.41
N SER A 176 1.91 -3.28 -14.19
CA SER A 176 1.02 -3.70 -15.26
C SER A 176 0.01 -2.59 -15.59
N ARG A 177 -0.47 -2.58 -16.84
CA ARG A 177 -1.60 -1.73 -17.22
C ARG A 177 -2.93 -2.32 -16.77
N THR A 178 -3.00 -3.65 -16.67
CA THR A 178 -4.18 -4.36 -16.19
C THR A 178 -4.16 -4.37 -14.66
N ARG A 179 -5.26 -3.92 -14.06
CA ARG A 179 -5.51 -3.95 -12.62
C ARG A 179 -6.89 -4.55 -12.44
N VAL A 180 -7.00 -5.54 -11.57
CA VAL A 180 -8.26 -6.27 -11.35
C VAL A 180 -8.80 -5.98 -9.96
N LEU A 181 -7.96 -6.14 -8.93
CA LEU A 181 -8.39 -6.05 -7.53
C LEU A 181 -8.07 -4.69 -6.91
N MET A 182 -7.13 -3.94 -7.48
CA MET A 182 -6.83 -2.59 -7.04
C MET A 182 -7.80 -1.54 -7.56
N ASP A 183 -8.58 -1.82 -8.59
CA ASP A 183 -9.49 -0.83 -9.14
C ASP A 183 -10.61 -0.53 -8.15
N GLY A 184 -10.86 0.75 -7.87
CA GLY A 184 -11.81 1.18 -6.86
C GLY A 184 -11.32 1.11 -5.41
N VAL A 185 -10.11 0.60 -5.15
CA VAL A 185 -9.49 0.67 -3.82
C VAL A 185 -9.08 2.11 -3.52
N VAL A 186 -9.38 2.59 -2.31
CA VAL A 186 -8.81 3.84 -1.81
C VAL A 186 -7.66 3.52 -0.86
N GLU A 187 -6.47 4.02 -1.16
CA GLU A 187 -5.33 3.94 -0.25
C GLU A 187 -5.20 5.25 0.57
N ILE A 188 -4.69 5.16 1.81
CA ILE A 188 -4.42 6.28 2.71
C ILE A 188 -2.94 6.34 3.09
N ALA A 189 -2.37 7.53 3.13
CA ALA A 189 -1.01 7.81 3.57
C ALA A 189 -0.94 9.13 4.36
N TRP A 190 0.16 9.32 5.09
CA TRP A 190 0.41 10.52 5.89
C TRP A 190 1.71 11.17 5.44
N PHE A 191 1.66 12.47 5.20
CA PHE A 191 2.83 13.34 5.28
C PHE A 191 3.07 13.67 6.76
N CYS A 192 4.29 13.42 7.24
CA CYS A 192 4.72 13.76 8.59
C CYS A 192 5.89 14.75 8.49
N PRO A 193 5.76 15.99 8.97
CA PRO A 193 6.83 16.97 8.89
C PRO A 193 8.08 16.54 9.69
N SER A 194 9.24 16.96 9.21
CA SER A 194 10.53 16.74 9.84
C SER A 194 10.98 17.90 10.75
N GLY A 195 10.21 18.99 10.78
CA GLY A 195 10.47 20.21 11.55
C GLY A 195 11.44 21.17 10.86
N THR A 196 11.81 20.90 9.61
CA THR A 196 12.74 21.71 8.83
C THR A 196 11.99 22.72 7.95
N ASN A 197 12.68 23.78 7.52
CA ASN A 197 12.09 24.78 6.63
C ASN A 197 11.87 24.26 5.20
N THR A 198 12.32 23.04 4.89
CA THR A 198 12.12 22.39 3.59
C THR A 198 10.88 21.50 3.56
N ASP A 199 10.19 21.34 4.70
CA ASP A 199 8.94 20.57 4.75
C ASP A 199 7.85 21.28 3.94
N LYS A 200 7.07 20.50 3.17
CA LYS A 200 6.00 21.03 2.32
C LYS A 200 4.78 21.50 3.11
N PHE A 201 4.58 20.91 4.30
CA PHE A 201 3.49 21.23 5.21
C PHE A 201 4.06 21.38 6.63
N THR A 202 3.51 22.29 7.42
CA THR A 202 3.92 22.54 8.80
C THR A 202 3.29 21.56 9.79
N GLU A 203 2.20 20.91 9.39
CA GLU A 203 1.48 19.89 10.16
C GLU A 203 1.39 18.58 9.38
N CYS A 204 0.94 17.52 10.04
CA CYS A 204 0.63 16.28 9.34
C CYS A 204 -0.49 16.50 8.32
N VAL A 205 -0.42 15.82 7.19
CA VAL A 205 -1.49 15.85 6.17
C VAL A 205 -1.78 14.43 5.72
N VAL A 206 -3.05 14.08 5.67
CA VAL A 206 -3.52 12.78 5.19
C VAL A 206 -3.82 12.87 3.69
N PHE A 207 -3.34 11.90 2.95
CA PHE A 207 -3.57 11.77 1.51
C PHE A 207 -4.33 10.49 1.24
N CYS A 208 -5.46 10.61 0.54
CA CYS A 208 -6.30 9.49 0.13
C CYS A 208 -6.32 9.38 -1.39
N ASN A 209 -6.01 8.21 -1.91
CA ASN A 209 -5.83 7.95 -3.34
C ASN A 209 -6.81 6.89 -3.83
N LEU A 210 -7.82 7.29 -4.62
CA LEU A 210 -8.73 6.35 -5.30
C LEU A 210 -8.08 5.74 -6.54
N HIS A 211 -7.82 4.44 -6.55
CA HIS A 211 -7.33 3.77 -7.75
C HIS A 211 -8.45 3.58 -8.78
N GLY A 212 -8.14 3.79 -10.05
CA GLY A 212 -9.11 3.70 -11.15
C GLY A 212 -9.55 5.04 -11.70
N ASP A 213 -10.64 5.01 -12.46
CA ASP A 213 -11.37 6.21 -12.90
C ASP A 213 -12.48 6.53 -11.88
N ALA A 214 -12.50 7.75 -11.37
CA ALA A 214 -13.52 8.18 -10.43
C ALA A 214 -14.93 8.25 -11.04
N GLY A 215 -15.05 8.24 -12.37
CA GLY A 215 -16.32 8.08 -13.08
C GLY A 215 -16.93 6.68 -12.91
N ASP A 216 -16.08 5.65 -12.83
CA ASP A 216 -16.52 4.25 -12.70
C ASP A 216 -16.78 3.86 -11.23
N HIS A 217 -16.22 4.62 -10.28
CA HIS A 217 -16.22 4.34 -8.84
C HIS A 217 -17.02 5.38 -8.03
N GLU A 218 -18.27 5.60 -8.44
CA GLU A 218 -19.14 6.63 -7.85
C GLU A 218 -19.40 6.44 -6.35
N LYS A 219 -19.61 5.19 -5.89
CA LYS A 219 -19.84 4.88 -4.47
C LYS A 219 -18.67 5.34 -3.60
N GLN A 220 -17.44 5.02 -4.01
CA GLN A 220 -16.22 5.41 -3.31
C GLN A 220 -16.05 6.92 -3.32
N ARG A 221 -16.31 7.58 -4.46
CA ARG A 221 -16.27 9.04 -4.58
C ARG A 221 -17.26 9.70 -3.62
N GLN A 222 -18.49 9.19 -3.54
CA GLN A 222 -19.52 9.71 -2.64
C GLN A 222 -19.09 9.57 -1.18
N ILE A 223 -18.64 8.38 -0.75
CA ILE A 223 -18.12 8.15 0.60
C ILE A 223 -17.00 9.15 0.95
N LEU A 224 -16.02 9.34 0.06
CA LEU A 224 -14.92 10.27 0.33
C LEU A 224 -15.39 11.74 0.40
N THR A 225 -16.41 12.11 -0.36
CA THR A 225 -17.00 13.45 -0.32
C THR A 225 -17.79 13.68 0.97
N GLU A 226 -18.53 12.67 1.44
CA GLU A 226 -19.25 12.71 2.72
C GLU A 226 -18.28 12.83 3.90
N ILE A 227 -17.16 12.09 3.88
CA ILE A 227 -16.08 12.24 4.88
C ILE A 227 -15.53 13.68 4.90
N LEU A 228 -15.32 14.29 3.72
CA LEU A 228 -14.85 15.67 3.65
C LEU A 228 -15.87 16.66 4.24
N SER A 229 -17.16 16.46 3.97
CA SER A 229 -18.23 17.34 4.48
C SER A 229 -18.42 17.23 6.00
N SER A 230 -18.27 16.03 6.56
CA SER A 230 -18.39 15.78 8.00
C SER A 230 -17.17 16.23 8.80
N ALA A 231 -16.00 16.38 8.17
CA ALA A 231 -14.78 16.87 8.81
C ALA A 231 -14.74 18.42 8.95
N GLN A 232 -15.72 19.14 8.38
CA GLN A 232 -15.82 20.60 8.43
C GLN A 232 -16.86 21.14 9.44
N GLY A 233 -17.59 20.26 10.14
CA GLY A 233 -18.57 20.61 11.18
C GLY A 233 -18.13 20.17 12.57
#